data_AF-A0A009SEZ5-F1
#
_entry.id   AF-A0A009SEZ5-F1
#
_cell.length_a   1.000
_cell.length_b   1.000
_cell.length_c   1.000
_cell.angle_alpha   90.00
_cell.angle_beta   90.00
_cell.angle_gamma   90.00
#
_symmetry.space_group_name_H-M   'P 1'
#
loop_
_entity.id
_entity.type
_entity.pdbx_description
1 polymer ?
#
loop_
_entity_poly.entity_id
_entity_poly.type
_entity_poly.pdbx_seq_one_letter_code
_entity_poly.pdbx_strand_id
1 'polypeptide(L)'
;MSPPNQNTYKRLLECEYWRICQLATTAEHKERIYKTKNGLMRKIKARPPSIGILPLGRSTIYDLVRKGDMPAPIRLSERVSAWRTADLIEWLDSKQ
;
A
#
# COMPACT_ATOMS: atom_id res chain seq x y z
N MET A 1 12.11 6.93 -10.57
CA MET A 1 11.33 6.96 -9.31
C MET A 1 11.92 8.06 -8.44
N SER A 2 11.10 8.98 -7.91
CA SER A 2 11.59 10.00 -6.98
C SER A 2 12.19 9.35 -5.73
N PRO A 3 13.34 9.82 -5.22
CA PRO A 3 13.94 9.26 -4.01
C PRO A 3 12.93 9.34 -2.85
N PRO A 4 12.91 8.35 -1.93
CA PRO A 4 12.15 8.45 -0.69
C PRO A 4 12.52 9.77 0.00
N ASN A 5 11.54 10.65 0.16
CA ASN A 5 11.74 11.93 0.83
C ASN A 5 12.23 11.64 2.27
N GLN A 6 13.19 12.40 2.81
CA GLN A 6 13.64 12.27 4.22
C GLN A 6 12.45 12.30 5.22
N ASN A 7 11.32 12.88 4.82
CA ASN A 7 10.06 12.84 5.54
C ASN A 7 9.52 11.40 5.74
N THR A 8 9.69 10.50 4.76
CA THR A 8 9.24 9.10 4.83
C THR A 8 9.87 8.35 6.00
N TYR A 9 11.19 8.46 6.17
CA TYR A 9 11.90 7.81 7.28
C TYR A 9 11.47 8.37 8.64
N LYS A 10 11.34 9.70 8.76
CA LYS A 10 10.83 10.34 9.99
C LYS A 10 9.46 9.80 10.38
N ARG A 11 8.54 9.70 9.41
CA ARG A 11 7.18 9.17 9.65
C ARG A 11 7.19 7.70 10.03
N LEU A 12 8.04 6.87 9.39
CA LEU A 12 8.15 5.46 9.73
C LEU A 12 8.55 5.25 11.19
N LEU A 13 9.47 6.08 11.71
CA LEU A 13 9.94 6.02 13.10
C LEU A 13 8.89 6.44 14.15
N GLU A 14 7.78 7.07 13.75
CA GLU A 14 6.69 7.46 14.66
C GLU A 14 5.86 6.27 15.18
N CYS A 15 5.92 5.12 14.51
CA CYS A 15 5.17 3.92 14.87
C CYS A 15 6.05 2.68 14.76
N GLU A 16 5.80 1.65 15.57
CA GLU A 16 6.54 0.38 15.48
C GLU A 16 5.99 -0.56 14.40
N TYR A 17 4.68 -0.50 14.15
CA TYR A 17 3.97 -1.38 13.23
C TYR A 17 3.09 -0.61 12.25
N TRP A 18 3.12 -1.02 10.99
CA TRP A 18 2.40 -0.39 9.89
C TRP A 18 1.43 -1.35 9.24
N ARG A 19 0.14 -1.00 9.19
CA ARG A 19 -0.83 -1.79 8.40
C ARG A 19 -0.80 -1.39 6.92
N ILE A 20 -1.26 -2.29 6.07
CA ILE A 20 -1.33 -2.06 4.61
C ILE A 20 -2.09 -0.78 4.24
N CYS A 21 -3.11 -0.39 5.00
CA CYS A 21 -3.88 0.83 4.73
C CYS A 21 -3.11 2.12 5.04
N GLN A 22 -2.11 2.06 5.91
CA GLN A 22 -1.23 3.18 6.26
C GLN A 22 0.01 3.23 5.36
N LEU A 23 0.45 2.07 4.86
CA LEU A 23 1.56 2.00 3.90
C LEU A 23 1.13 2.41 2.49
N ALA A 24 0.01 1.89 2.03
CA ALA A 24 -0.36 2.00 0.62
C ALA A 24 -1.02 3.35 0.29
N THR A 25 -0.44 4.05 -0.67
CA THR A 25 -1.10 5.19 -1.32
C THR A 25 -2.04 4.67 -2.41
N THR A 26 -3.33 4.99 -2.28
CA THR A 26 -4.35 4.64 -3.27
C THR A 26 -4.77 5.91 -3.99
N ALA A 27 -4.63 5.94 -5.31
CA ALA A 27 -5.11 7.04 -6.14
C ALA A 27 -6.65 7.13 -6.09
N GLU A 28 -7.19 8.31 -6.41
CA GLU A 28 -8.63 8.50 -6.56
C GLU A 28 -9.17 7.62 -7.70
N HIS A 29 -10.22 6.85 -7.43
CA HIS A 29 -10.96 6.15 -8.47
C HIS A 29 -12.31 6.85 -8.65
N LYS A 30 -12.49 7.51 -9.81
CA LYS A 30 -13.76 8.11 -10.21
C LYS A 30 -14.81 7.05 -10.52
N GLU A 31 -16.08 7.40 -10.29
CA GLU A 31 -17.20 6.51 -10.66
C GLU A 31 -17.16 6.24 -12.17
N ARG A 32 -17.31 4.96 -12.55
CA ARG A 32 -17.42 4.56 -13.95
C ARG A 32 -18.63 3.65 -14.11
N ILE A 33 -19.47 3.97 -15.09
CA ILE A 33 -20.60 3.14 -15.51
C ILE A 33 -20.23 2.60 -16.89
N TYR A 34 -20.27 1.29 -17.05
CA TYR A 34 -20.07 0.66 -18.36
C TYR A 34 -21.23 -0.29 -18.68
N LYS A 35 -21.55 -0.34 -19.97
CA LYS A 35 -22.51 -1.30 -20.53
C LYS A 35 -21.74 -2.53 -20.98
N THR A 36 -22.12 -3.68 -20.44
CA THR A 36 -21.57 -4.98 -20.86
C THR A 36 -22.20 -5.36 -22.21
N LYS A 37 -21.56 -6.24 -23.00
CA LYS A 37 -22.09 -6.68 -24.31
C LYS A 37 -23.53 -7.24 -24.25
N ASN A 38 -23.93 -7.76 -23.08
CA ASN A 38 -25.26 -8.32 -22.82
C ASN A 38 -26.28 -7.28 -22.29
N GLY A 39 -26.00 -5.98 -22.39
CA GLY A 39 -26.89 -4.90 -21.93
C GLY A 39 -26.88 -4.63 -20.41
N LEU A 40 -26.21 -5.47 -19.62
CA LEU A 40 -26.04 -5.26 -18.17
C LEU A 40 -25.19 -4.00 -17.89
N MET A 41 -25.78 -3.04 -17.17
CA MET A 41 -25.09 -1.87 -16.65
C MET A 41 -24.38 -2.20 -15.35
N ARG A 42 -23.06 -1.96 -15.29
CA ARG A 42 -22.26 -2.10 -14.07
C ARG A 42 -21.75 -0.74 -13.62
N LYS A 43 -22.06 -0.37 -12.37
CA LYS A 43 -21.56 0.83 -11.72
C LYS A 43 -20.39 0.47 -10.79
N ILE A 44 -19.21 1.00 -11.09
CA ILE A 44 -18.07 0.97 -10.18
C ILE A 44 -18.17 2.21 -9.28
N LYS A 45 -18.25 1.99 -7.97
CA LYS A 45 -18.31 3.06 -6.96
C LYS A 45 -17.03 3.87 -6.93
N ALA A 46 -17.15 5.17 -6.64
CA ALA A 46 -16.00 6.01 -6.37
C ALA A 46 -15.29 5.53 -5.11
N ARG A 47 -13.96 5.66 -5.11
CA ARG A 47 -13.14 5.47 -3.93
C ARG A 47 -12.32 6.75 -3.70
N PRO A 48 -12.39 7.36 -2.50
CA PRO A 48 -11.56 8.50 -2.18
C PRO A 48 -10.07 8.11 -2.19
N PRO A 49 -9.17 9.03 -2.54
CA PRO A 49 -7.74 8.79 -2.44
C PRO A 49 -7.35 8.54 -0.98
N SER A 50 -6.41 7.63 -0.75
CA SER A 50 -5.78 7.44 0.56
C SER A 50 -4.28 7.71 0.43
N ILE A 51 -3.75 8.58 1.28
CA ILE A 51 -2.31 8.87 1.33
C ILE A 51 -1.68 7.89 2.32
N GLY A 52 -0.83 7.01 1.80
CA GLY A 52 0.04 6.16 2.60
C GLY A 52 1.45 6.71 2.66
N ILE A 53 2.32 6.02 3.41
CA ILE A 53 3.75 6.37 3.48
C ILE A 53 4.46 6.04 2.17
N LEU A 54 4.12 4.91 1.55
CA LEU A 54 4.75 4.46 0.31
C LEU A 54 3.94 4.96 -0.89
N PRO A 55 4.60 5.37 -1.99
CA PRO A 55 3.94 5.72 -3.25
C PRO A 55 3.49 4.47 -4.03
N LEU A 56 3.07 3.42 -3.33
CA LEU A 56 2.70 2.12 -3.89
C LEU A 56 1.26 1.78 -3.51
N GLY A 57 0.52 1.18 -4.45
CA GLY A 57 -0.80 0.65 -4.20
C GLY A 57 -0.76 -0.64 -3.37
N ARG A 58 -1.90 -1.00 -2.76
CA ARG A 58 -2.02 -2.21 -1.92
C ARG A 58 -1.65 -3.49 -2.69
N SER A 59 -2.13 -3.62 -3.93
CA SER A 59 -1.81 -4.78 -4.78
C SER A 59 -0.32 -4.86 -5.07
N THR A 60 0.30 -3.72 -5.42
CA THR A 60 1.73 -3.66 -5.71
C THR A 60 2.56 -4.08 -4.50
N ILE A 61 2.22 -3.62 -3.29
CA ILE A 61 2.88 -4.06 -2.05
C ILE A 61 2.78 -5.58 -1.89
N TYR A 62 1.59 -6.16 -2.01
CA TYR A 62 1.44 -7.62 -1.90
C TYR A 62 2.16 -8.39 -3.01
N ASP A 63 2.25 -7.83 -4.22
CA ASP A 63 2.99 -8.43 -5.31
C ASP A 63 4.51 -8.41 -5.04
N LEU A 64 5.04 -7.33 -4.45
CA LEU A 64 6.43 -7.27 -4.01
C LEU A 64 6.71 -8.26 -2.89
N VAL A 65 5.81 -8.40 -1.92
CA VAL A 65 5.90 -9.42 -0.87
C VAL A 65 5.89 -10.82 -1.48
N ARG A 66 4.99 -11.10 -2.43
CA ARG A 66 4.94 -12.39 -3.12
C ARG A 66 6.21 -12.68 -3.91
N LYS A 67 6.84 -11.65 -4.48
CA LYS A 67 8.13 -11.75 -5.18
C LYS A 67 9.32 -11.90 -4.23
N GLY A 68 9.12 -11.77 -2.92
CA GLY A 68 10.19 -11.76 -1.92
C GLY A 68 11.02 -10.47 -1.92
N ASP A 69 10.55 -9.44 -2.63
CA ASP A 69 11.27 -8.18 -2.77
C ASP A 69 11.03 -7.25 -1.59
N MET A 70 9.83 -7.30 -1.00
CA MET A 70 9.44 -6.54 0.19
C MET A 70 9.25 -7.49 1.38
N PRO A 71 9.59 -7.09 2.62
CA PRO A 71 9.39 -7.92 3.81
C PRO A 71 7.94 -8.41 3.93
N ALA A 72 7.75 -9.63 4.42
CA ALA A 72 6.42 -10.18 4.65
C ALA A 72 5.76 -9.53 5.88
N PRO A 73 4.43 -9.33 5.87
CA PRO A 73 3.76 -8.83 7.05
C PRO A 73 3.73 -9.88 8.17
N ILE A 74 3.95 -9.44 9.39
CA ILE A 74 3.76 -10.22 10.60
C ILE A 74 2.31 -10.16 11.08
N ARG A 75 1.85 -11.22 11.74
CA ARG A 75 0.49 -11.31 12.27
C ARG A 75 0.47 -10.77 13.70
N LEU A 76 -0.13 -9.60 13.92
CA LEU A 76 -0.28 -8.97 15.24
C LEU A 76 -1.46 -9.56 16.03
N SER A 77 -2.51 -9.96 15.32
CA SER A 77 -3.69 -10.63 15.90
C SER A 77 -4.34 -11.55 14.86
N GLU A 78 -5.41 -12.25 15.23
CA GLU A 78 -6.14 -13.12 14.31
C GLU A 78 -6.54 -12.47 12.98
N ARG A 79 -6.87 -11.17 13.00
CA ARG A 79 -7.38 -10.45 11.82
C ARG A 79 -6.46 -9.34 11.33
N VAL A 80 -5.33 -9.12 12.00
CA VAL A 80 -4.44 -7.98 11.72
C VAL A 80 -3.05 -8.46 11.37
N SER A 81 -2.62 -8.09 10.18
CA SER A 81 -1.24 -8.23 9.73
C SER A 81 -0.64 -6.84 9.48
N ALA A 82 0.62 -6.67 9.84
CA ALA A 82 1.35 -5.41 9.77
C ALA A 82 2.83 -5.65 9.46
N TRP A 83 3.55 -4.61 9.09
CA TRP A 83 5.00 -4.63 8.87
C TRP A 83 5.69 -3.93 10.03
N ARG A 84 6.85 -4.44 10.45
CA ARG A 84 7.70 -3.72 11.41
C ARG A 84 8.36 -2.55 10.71
N THR A 85 8.52 -1.46 11.44
CA THR A 85 9.25 -0.28 10.97
C THR A 85 10.70 -0.62 10.62
N ALA A 86 11.38 -1.42 11.43
CA ALA A 86 12.75 -1.86 11.17
C ALA A 86 12.88 -2.54 9.79
N ASP A 87 12.07 -3.58 9.54
CA ASP A 87 12.08 -4.31 8.27
C ASP A 87 11.80 -3.40 7.06
N LEU A 88 10.91 -2.41 7.21
CA LEU A 88 10.60 -1.46 6.14
C LEU A 88 11.75 -0.49 5.87
N ILE A 89 12.44 -0.04 6.92
CA ILE A 89 13.60 0.84 6.80
C ILE A 89 14.75 0.08 6.14
N GLU A 90 15.08 -1.11 6.63
CA GLU A 90 16.12 -1.98 6.03
C GLU A 90 15.82 -2.27 4.56
N TRP A 91 14.56 -2.54 4.24
CA TRP A 91 14.13 -2.74 2.88
C TRP A 91 14.32 -1.48 2.02
N LEU A 92 13.90 -0.31 2.50
CA LEU A 92 14.09 0.96 1.77
C LEU A 92 15.57 1.25 1.55
N ASP A 93 16.41 1.02 2.56
CA ASP A 93 17.86 1.21 2.49
C ASP A 93 18.51 0.24 1.50
N SER A 94 18.00 -1.00 1.38
CA SER A 94 18.46 -1.96 0.37
C SER A 94 18.14 -1.57 -1.07
N LYS A 95 17.20 -0.64 -1.27
CA LYS A 95 16.74 -0.17 -2.59
C LYS A 95 17.29 1.20 -2.96
N GLN A 96 18.06 1.83 -2.06
CA GLN A 96 18.74 3.10 -2.28
C GLN A 96 20.07 2.87 -3.02
#